data_AF-A4C6V1-F1
#
_entry.id   AF-A4C6V1-F1
#
_cell.length_a   1.000
_cell.length_b   1.000
_cell.length_c   1.000
_cell.angle_alpha   90.00
_cell.angle_beta   90.00
_cell.angle_gamma   90.00
#
_symmetry.space_group_name_H-M   'P 1'
#
loop_
_entity.id
_entity.type
_entity.pdbx_description
1 polymer ?
#
loop_
_entity_poly.entity_id
_entity_poly.type
_entity_poly.pdbx_seq_one_letter_code
_entity_poly.pdbx_strand_id
1 'polypeptide(L)'
;MIINPDWRILTIGDGDLSFSAALWQHHKPHTLCATVLDSRTTLLEKYSDNQLDFLEKNNITVLTDFDVTNSNTWQGISYGQFDLVIFQFPLVPAFNNAALFFNECEHISVNTLNRILLRHFLLNCFKHFLDPAGQRLALITSKDVKPYSHWNIETALVEQTELNYLGKTPFDITQFDGYKVRNVDRDKHVKETQGWSYIFSDSDAHLVQQHLIAPLNCSNGCCWCQITHFQSEIDKTNHLASKRHREMAKFSQQWQWALAHHTSFQN
;
A
#
# COMPACT_ATOMS: atom_id res chain seq x y z
N MET A 1 8.22 -6.99 7.95
CA MET A 1 6.74 -7.05 8.04
C MET A 1 6.37 -7.78 9.33
N ILE A 2 5.32 -7.38 10.03
CA ILE A 2 4.83 -8.07 11.24
C ILE A 2 3.62 -8.91 10.86
N ILE A 3 3.70 -10.22 11.10
CA ILE A 3 2.63 -11.18 10.87
C ILE A 3 2.55 -12.11 12.08
N ASN A 4 1.35 -12.34 12.59
CA ASN A 4 1.07 -13.30 13.65
C ASN A 4 0.29 -14.51 13.07
N PRO A 5 0.68 -15.75 13.40
CA PRO A 5 -0.05 -16.96 13.00
C PRO A 5 -1.53 -17.00 13.41
N ASP A 6 -1.94 -16.26 14.44
CA ASP A 6 -3.34 -16.24 14.90
C ASP A 6 -4.22 -15.26 14.10
N TRP A 7 -3.65 -14.49 13.18
CA TRP A 7 -4.40 -13.47 12.45
C TRP A 7 -5.12 -14.02 11.22
N ARG A 8 -6.32 -13.49 10.97
CA ARG A 8 -7.08 -13.65 9.72
C ARG A 8 -6.61 -12.57 8.74
N ILE A 9 -6.07 -12.96 7.60
CA ILE A 9 -5.42 -12.03 6.67
C ILE A 9 -6.14 -11.94 5.34
N LEU A 10 -6.29 -10.72 4.84
CA LEU A 10 -6.69 -10.42 3.46
C LEU A 10 -5.52 -9.76 2.72
N THR A 11 -5.14 -10.26 1.54
CA THR A 11 -4.16 -9.59 0.68
C THR A 11 -4.87 -8.99 -0.53
N ILE A 12 -4.52 -7.74 -0.85
CA ILE A 12 -5.11 -6.99 -1.96
C ILE A 12 -4.16 -6.94 -3.15
N GLY A 13 -4.67 -7.30 -4.33
CA GLY A 13 -3.96 -7.11 -5.61
C GLY A 13 -2.69 -7.94 -5.76
N ASP A 14 -2.68 -9.18 -5.24
CA ASP A 14 -1.55 -10.09 -5.30
C ASP A 14 -1.40 -10.75 -6.68
N GLY A 15 -0.93 -9.95 -7.65
CA GLY A 15 -0.79 -10.27 -9.07
C GLY A 15 -0.68 -11.75 -9.43
N ASP A 16 0.49 -12.39 -9.21
CA ASP A 16 0.73 -13.80 -9.55
C ASP A 16 0.47 -14.77 -8.39
N LEU A 17 -0.06 -14.26 -7.27
CA LEU A 17 -0.36 -14.97 -6.03
C LEU A 17 0.86 -15.50 -5.26
N SER A 18 2.08 -15.17 -5.70
CA SER A 18 3.30 -15.68 -5.07
C SER A 18 3.54 -15.10 -3.67
N PHE A 19 3.06 -13.89 -3.39
CA PHE A 19 3.16 -13.30 -2.07
C PHE A 19 2.27 -14.05 -1.07
N SER A 20 1.01 -14.28 -1.42
CA SER A 20 0.04 -15.01 -0.59
C SER A 20 0.49 -16.45 -0.36
N ALA A 21 1.03 -17.11 -1.39
CA ALA A 21 1.59 -18.45 -1.24
C ALA A 21 2.75 -18.49 -0.24
N ALA A 22 3.70 -17.55 -0.35
CA ALA A 22 4.79 -17.43 0.59
C ALA A 22 4.31 -17.10 2.01
N LEU A 23 3.37 -16.15 2.14
CA LEU A 23 2.76 -15.79 3.42
C LEU A 23 2.13 -17.00 4.11
N TRP A 24 1.37 -17.81 3.36
CA TRP A 24 0.78 -19.05 3.87
C TRP A 24 1.83 -20.06 4.33
N GLN A 25 2.86 -20.30 3.50
CA GLN A 25 3.86 -21.33 3.78
C GLN A 25 4.72 -20.98 5.01
N HIS A 26 5.14 -19.72 5.14
CA HIS A 26 6.12 -19.31 6.14
C HIS A 26 5.50 -18.76 7.42
N HIS A 27 4.47 -17.92 7.29
CA HIS A 27 3.87 -17.25 8.44
C HIS A 27 2.63 -17.96 8.99
N LYS A 28 2.00 -18.84 8.20
CA LYS A 28 0.87 -19.71 8.60
C LYS A 28 -0.22 -18.95 9.39
N PRO A 29 -0.81 -17.89 8.80
CA PRO A 29 -1.91 -17.17 9.44
C PRO A 29 -3.11 -18.09 9.68
N HIS A 30 -3.99 -17.72 10.60
CA HIS A 30 -5.14 -18.51 10.99
C HIS A 30 -6.06 -18.75 9.80
N THR A 31 -6.29 -17.70 9.01
CA THR A 31 -6.90 -17.78 7.68
C THR A 31 -6.22 -16.82 6.73
N LEU A 32 -6.27 -17.15 5.43
CA LEU A 32 -5.80 -16.30 4.35
C LEU A 32 -6.89 -16.22 3.28
N CYS A 33 -7.15 -15.00 2.81
CA CYS A 33 -7.90 -14.74 1.59
C CYS A 33 -7.02 -13.87 0.69
N ALA A 34 -6.80 -14.32 -0.55
CA ALA A 34 -6.01 -13.58 -1.53
C ALA A 34 -6.91 -12.96 -2.58
N THR A 35 -6.63 -11.72 -2.99
CA THR A 35 -7.37 -11.08 -4.08
C THR A 35 -6.44 -10.62 -5.19
N VAL A 36 -6.96 -10.65 -6.42
CA VAL A 36 -6.27 -10.23 -7.64
C VAL A 36 -7.19 -9.28 -8.41
N LEU A 37 -6.63 -8.18 -8.92
CA LEU A 37 -7.38 -7.22 -9.75
C LEU A 37 -7.75 -7.81 -11.11
N ASP A 38 -6.84 -8.57 -11.71
CA ASP A 38 -7.03 -9.25 -12.98
C ASP A 38 -8.11 -10.35 -12.86
N SER A 39 -8.86 -10.57 -13.94
CA SER A 39 -9.75 -11.72 -14.05
C SER A 39 -8.97 -13.04 -13.97
N ARG A 40 -9.64 -14.14 -13.63
CA ARG A 40 -8.99 -15.46 -13.63
C ARG A 40 -8.32 -15.78 -14.97
N THR A 41 -8.99 -15.49 -16.08
CA THR A 41 -8.45 -15.71 -17.42
C THR A 41 -7.20 -14.85 -17.64
N THR A 42 -7.29 -13.55 -17.33
CA THR A 42 -6.16 -12.61 -17.47
C THR A 42 -4.97 -13.02 -16.61
N LEU A 43 -5.19 -13.42 -15.36
CA LEU A 43 -4.17 -13.93 -14.44
C LEU A 43 -3.41 -15.11 -15.08
N LEU A 44 -4.14 -16.12 -15.58
CA LEU A 44 -3.55 -17.34 -16.16
C LEU A 44 -2.80 -17.06 -17.46
N GLU A 45 -3.29 -16.13 -18.28
CA GLU A 45 -2.62 -15.72 -19.53
C GLU A 45 -1.36 -14.89 -19.25
N LYS A 46 -1.41 -14.01 -18.24
CA LYS A 46 -0.34 -13.07 -17.90
C LYS A 46 0.82 -13.73 -17.15
N TYR A 47 0.52 -14.73 -16.31
CA TYR A 47 1.50 -15.39 -15.46
C TYR A 47 1.48 -16.90 -15.68
N SER A 48 2.41 -17.36 -16.53
CA SER A 48 2.65 -18.79 -16.75
C SER A 48 3.03 -19.54 -15.46
N ASP A 49 3.66 -18.82 -14.53
CA ASP A 49 4.13 -19.31 -13.24
C ASP A 49 3.47 -18.51 -12.11
N ASN A 50 2.19 -18.81 -11.87
CA ASN A 50 1.37 -18.26 -10.79
C ASN A 50 1.14 -19.31 -9.69
N GLN A 51 0.60 -18.88 -8.54
CA GLN A 51 0.34 -19.76 -7.39
C GLN A 51 -1.15 -20.07 -7.16
N LEU A 52 -2.01 -19.87 -8.15
CA LEU A 52 -3.45 -20.10 -8.03
C LEU A 52 -3.79 -21.54 -7.63
N ASP A 53 -3.27 -22.51 -8.40
CA ASP A 53 -3.44 -23.93 -8.12
C ASP A 53 -2.93 -24.32 -6.72
N PHE A 54 -1.82 -23.72 -6.28
CA PHE A 54 -1.25 -23.98 -4.97
C PHE A 54 -2.20 -23.51 -3.87
N LEU A 55 -2.71 -22.28 -3.97
CA LEU A 55 -3.62 -21.71 -2.98
C LEU A 55 -4.94 -22.50 -2.91
N GLU A 56 -5.52 -22.82 -4.07
CA GLU A 56 -6.78 -23.59 -4.15
C GLU A 56 -6.63 -25.01 -3.57
N LYS A 57 -5.52 -25.71 -3.85
CA LYS A 57 -5.23 -27.03 -3.27
C LYS A 57 -5.04 -26.99 -1.75
N ASN A 58 -4.66 -25.84 -1.20
CA ASN A 58 -4.54 -25.61 0.24
C ASN A 58 -5.82 -25.04 0.86
N ASN A 59 -6.95 -25.01 0.13
CA ASN A 59 -8.24 -24.45 0.57
C ASN A 59 -8.16 -22.96 0.95
N ILE A 60 -7.27 -22.21 0.31
CA ILE A 60 -7.17 -20.76 0.47
C ILE A 60 -8.08 -20.11 -0.56
N THR A 61 -8.96 -19.22 -0.10
CA THR A 61 -9.86 -18.48 -0.99
C THR A 61 -9.06 -17.50 -1.84
N VAL A 62 -9.30 -17.53 -3.15
CA VAL A 62 -8.76 -16.56 -4.11
C VAL A 62 -9.91 -15.87 -4.84
N LEU A 63 -9.95 -14.54 -4.78
CA LEU A 63 -10.95 -13.70 -5.44
C LEU A 63 -10.30 -12.92 -6.59
N THR A 64 -10.68 -13.21 -7.83
CA THR A 64 -10.21 -12.49 -9.03
C THR A 64 -11.15 -11.34 -9.37
N ASP A 65 -10.80 -10.43 -10.28
CA ASP A 65 -11.63 -9.25 -10.60
C ASP A 65 -11.93 -8.36 -9.38
N PHE A 66 -11.07 -8.40 -8.36
CA PHE A 66 -11.27 -7.67 -7.11
C PHE A 66 -10.61 -6.30 -7.17
N ASP A 67 -11.41 -5.24 -7.22
CA ASP A 67 -10.96 -3.85 -7.14
C ASP A 67 -11.30 -3.27 -5.76
N VAL A 68 -10.26 -3.00 -4.96
CA VAL A 68 -10.42 -2.44 -3.61
C VAL A 68 -11.10 -1.07 -3.60
N THR A 69 -11.15 -0.37 -4.74
CA THR A 69 -11.81 0.93 -4.88
C THR A 69 -13.27 0.82 -5.34
N ASN A 70 -13.73 -0.38 -5.72
CA ASN A 70 -15.08 -0.62 -6.24
C ASN A 70 -15.80 -1.73 -5.45
N SER A 71 -16.71 -1.33 -4.57
CA SER A 71 -17.44 -2.24 -3.68
C SER A 71 -18.30 -3.29 -4.39
N ASN A 72 -18.67 -3.06 -5.65
CA ASN A 72 -19.44 -4.04 -6.43
C ASN A 72 -18.62 -5.28 -6.79
N THR A 73 -17.30 -5.23 -6.65
CA THR A 73 -16.39 -6.31 -7.03
C THR A 73 -15.98 -7.21 -5.87
N TRP A 74 -16.38 -6.90 -4.63
CA TRP A 74 -15.84 -7.57 -3.44
C TRP A 74 -16.41 -8.97 -3.15
N GLN A 75 -17.23 -9.52 -4.04
CA GLN A 75 -17.65 -10.94 -4.06
C GLN A 75 -18.17 -11.47 -2.72
N GLY A 76 -18.85 -10.62 -1.96
CA GLY A 76 -19.46 -11.01 -0.69
C GLY A 76 -18.49 -11.17 0.48
N ILE A 77 -17.26 -10.62 0.41
CA ILE A 77 -16.46 -10.36 1.61
C ILE A 77 -17.37 -9.62 2.60
N SER A 78 -17.63 -10.27 3.74
CA SER A 78 -18.52 -9.72 4.75
C SER A 78 -17.77 -8.69 5.60
N TYR A 79 -18.53 -7.77 6.19
CA TYR A 79 -17.95 -6.79 7.11
C TYR A 79 -17.21 -7.47 8.27
N GLY A 80 -15.99 -7.02 8.54
CA GLY A 80 -15.30 -7.34 9.79
C GLY A 80 -14.75 -8.76 9.90
N GLN A 81 -14.18 -9.31 8.84
CA GLN A 81 -13.68 -10.69 8.81
C GLN A 81 -12.20 -10.84 9.12
N PHE A 82 -11.41 -9.76 9.01
CA PHE A 82 -9.96 -9.84 9.01
C PHE A 82 -9.33 -9.05 10.15
N ASP A 83 -8.21 -9.54 10.66
CA ASP A 83 -7.39 -8.83 11.64
C ASP A 83 -6.38 -7.91 10.94
N LEU A 84 -5.92 -8.32 9.76
CA LEU A 84 -4.92 -7.63 8.97
C LEU A 84 -5.28 -7.63 7.49
N VAL A 85 -5.19 -6.47 6.85
CA VAL A 85 -5.25 -6.34 5.38
C VAL A 85 -3.92 -5.82 4.83
N ILE A 86 -3.39 -6.46 3.79
CA ILE A 86 -2.06 -6.16 3.23
C ILE A 86 -2.20 -5.74 1.76
N PHE A 87 -1.59 -4.61 1.39
CA PHE A 87 -1.37 -4.23 -0.01
C PHE A 87 0.13 -4.25 -0.32
N GLN A 88 0.56 -5.28 -1.05
CA GLN A 88 1.98 -5.55 -1.30
C GLN A 88 2.44 -4.90 -2.61
N PHE A 89 3.34 -3.92 -2.53
CA PHE A 89 3.85 -3.13 -3.66
C PHE A 89 2.79 -2.59 -4.63
N PRO A 90 1.70 -1.95 -4.13
CA PRO A 90 0.66 -1.36 -4.97
C PRO A 90 1.18 -0.30 -5.92
N LEU A 91 0.54 -0.22 -7.08
CA LEU A 91 0.72 0.84 -8.06
C LEU A 91 -0.56 0.99 -8.88
N VAL A 92 -0.91 2.22 -9.27
CA VAL A 92 -1.97 2.41 -10.28
C VAL A 92 -1.58 1.73 -11.60
N PRO A 93 -2.54 1.14 -12.34
CA PRO A 93 -2.27 0.57 -13.65
C PRO A 93 -1.64 1.59 -14.60
N ALA A 94 -0.81 1.10 -15.53
CA ALA A 94 -0.25 1.96 -16.57
C ALA A 94 -1.36 2.48 -17.49
N PHE A 95 -1.27 3.76 -17.86
CA PHE A 95 -2.20 4.34 -18.84
C PHE A 95 -1.96 3.72 -20.21
N ASN A 96 -2.99 3.08 -20.76
CA ASN A 96 -2.95 2.44 -22.08
C ASN A 96 -3.23 3.42 -23.22
N ASN A 97 -3.67 4.65 -22.94
CA ASN A 97 -3.82 5.71 -23.93
C ASN A 97 -3.62 7.12 -23.32
N ALA A 98 -3.24 8.06 -24.18
CA ALA A 98 -2.93 9.43 -23.78
C ALA A 98 -4.15 10.21 -23.29
N ALA A 99 -5.35 9.95 -23.85
CA ALA A 99 -6.56 10.67 -23.45
C ALA A 99 -6.93 10.38 -22.00
N LEU A 100 -6.88 9.11 -21.57
CA LEU A 100 -7.06 8.73 -20.17
C LEU A 100 -6.00 9.37 -19.28
N PHE A 101 -4.74 9.38 -19.71
CA PHE A 101 -3.69 10.07 -18.95
C PHE A 101 -4.01 11.56 -18.76
N PHE A 102 -4.38 12.27 -19.82
CA PHE A 102 -4.71 13.69 -19.73
C PHE A 102 -5.95 13.96 -18.88
N ASN A 103 -6.97 13.09 -18.95
CA ASN A 103 -8.17 13.20 -18.12
C ASN A 103 -7.85 13.00 -16.63
N GLU A 104 -7.19 11.91 -16.29
CA GLU A 104 -6.88 11.56 -14.89
C GLU A 104 -5.79 12.47 -14.28
N CYS A 105 -4.91 13.03 -15.12
CA CYS A 105 -3.79 13.88 -14.69
C CYS A 105 -3.94 15.35 -15.10
N GLU A 106 -5.16 15.85 -15.32
CA GLU A 106 -5.38 17.27 -15.68
C GLU A 106 -4.90 18.21 -14.56
N HIS A 107 -5.34 17.94 -13.33
CA HIS A 107 -5.01 18.76 -12.15
C HIS A 107 -3.95 18.11 -11.24
N ILE A 108 -3.77 16.80 -11.36
CA ILE A 108 -2.92 16.00 -10.50
C ILE A 108 -1.93 15.18 -11.31
N SER A 109 -1.01 14.49 -10.64
CA SER A 109 -0.04 13.62 -11.31
C SER A 109 -0.25 12.17 -10.92
N VAL A 110 0.42 11.26 -11.63
CA VAL A 110 0.50 9.83 -11.27
C VAL A 110 0.98 9.63 -9.82
N ASN A 111 1.82 10.53 -9.29
CA ASN A 111 2.18 10.50 -7.87
C ASN A 111 0.93 10.62 -6.99
N THR A 112 0.10 11.63 -7.23
CA THR A 112 -1.13 11.87 -6.48
C THR A 112 -2.15 10.76 -6.69
N LEU A 113 -2.28 10.21 -7.90
CA LEU A 113 -3.17 9.07 -8.17
C LEU A 113 -2.77 7.83 -7.34
N ASN A 114 -1.47 7.55 -7.19
CA ASN A 114 -1.02 6.49 -6.29
C ASN A 114 -1.40 6.78 -4.83
N ARG A 115 -1.28 8.04 -4.37
CA ARG A 115 -1.73 8.40 -3.02
C ARG A 115 -3.24 8.20 -2.83
N ILE A 116 -4.04 8.53 -3.85
CA ILE A 116 -5.49 8.33 -3.84
C ILE A 116 -5.81 6.83 -3.71
N LEU A 117 -5.20 5.97 -4.53
CA LEU A 117 -5.35 4.52 -4.44
C LEU A 117 -5.01 3.99 -3.04
N LEU A 118 -3.86 4.40 -2.50
CA LEU A 118 -3.42 3.97 -1.18
C LEU A 118 -4.36 4.43 -0.06
N ARG A 119 -4.86 5.66 -0.13
CA ARG A 119 -5.84 6.16 0.84
C ARG A 119 -7.17 5.43 0.73
N HIS A 120 -7.66 5.18 -0.48
CA HIS A 120 -8.87 4.38 -0.71
C HIS A 120 -8.74 2.97 -0.13
N PHE A 121 -7.61 2.32 -0.38
CA PHE A 121 -7.28 1.05 0.27
C PHE A 121 -7.42 1.15 1.80
N LEU A 122 -6.75 2.13 2.44
CA LEU A 122 -6.82 2.28 3.90
C LEU A 122 -8.25 2.49 4.37
N LEU A 123 -8.97 3.47 3.82
CA LEU A 123 -10.34 3.77 4.23
C LEU A 123 -11.26 2.55 4.10
N ASN A 124 -11.14 1.79 3.00
CA ASN A 124 -11.94 0.59 2.79
C ASN A 124 -11.53 -0.56 3.72
N CYS A 125 -10.26 -0.69 4.09
CA CYS A 125 -9.85 -1.66 5.12
C CYS A 125 -10.60 -1.46 6.43
N PHE A 126 -10.57 -0.24 6.97
CA PHE A 126 -11.16 0.06 8.27
C PHE A 126 -12.69 0.12 8.23
N LYS A 127 -13.26 0.53 7.09
CA LYS A 127 -14.72 0.64 6.90
C LYS A 127 -15.39 -0.67 6.51
N HIS A 128 -14.68 -1.62 5.89
CA HIS A 128 -15.31 -2.79 5.28
C HIS A 128 -14.69 -4.13 5.64
N PHE A 129 -13.37 -4.24 5.79
CA PHE A 129 -12.72 -5.55 5.87
C PHE A 129 -12.30 -5.94 7.28
N LEU A 130 -11.82 -4.97 8.07
CA LEU A 130 -11.24 -5.20 9.38
C LEU A 130 -12.30 -5.42 10.46
N ASP A 131 -12.15 -6.51 11.20
CA ASP A 131 -12.99 -6.86 12.34
C ASP A 131 -12.87 -5.81 13.45
N PRO A 132 -13.97 -5.17 13.90
CA PRO A 132 -13.93 -4.25 15.04
C PRO A 132 -13.36 -4.85 16.33
N ALA A 133 -13.45 -6.17 16.52
CA ALA A 133 -12.89 -6.89 17.65
C ALA A 133 -11.51 -7.52 17.36
N GLY A 134 -11.04 -7.41 16.13
CA GLY A 134 -9.74 -7.92 15.69
C GLY A 134 -8.59 -6.94 15.94
N GLN A 135 -7.46 -7.17 15.29
CA GLN A 135 -6.29 -6.28 15.43
C GLN A 135 -6.47 -4.91 14.75
N ARG A 136 -7.35 -4.81 13.75
CA ARG A 136 -7.58 -3.57 13.00
C ARG A 136 -6.28 -2.96 12.46
N LEU A 137 -5.52 -3.76 11.71
CA LEU A 137 -4.27 -3.34 11.09
C LEU A 137 -4.39 -3.32 9.56
N ALA A 138 -3.87 -2.26 8.94
CA ALA A 138 -3.64 -2.22 7.50
C ALA A 138 -2.15 -2.02 7.20
N LEU A 139 -1.64 -2.76 6.23
CA LEU A 139 -0.24 -2.77 5.83
C LEU A 139 -0.10 -2.36 4.36
N ILE A 140 0.77 -1.39 4.08
CA ILE A 140 1.22 -1.08 2.72
C ILE A 140 2.70 -1.39 2.64
N THR A 141 3.13 -2.22 1.70
CA THR A 141 4.58 -2.39 1.43
C THR A 141 4.96 -1.62 0.18
N SER A 142 6.00 -0.78 0.24
CA SER A 142 6.46 -0.01 -0.93
C SER A 142 7.98 0.15 -0.97
N LYS A 143 8.52 0.46 -2.15
CA LYS A 143 9.97 0.61 -2.37
C LYS A 143 10.49 1.93 -1.80
N ASP A 144 11.72 1.94 -1.32
CA ASP A 144 12.37 3.16 -0.80
C ASP A 144 13.15 3.95 -1.87
N VAL A 145 12.56 4.07 -3.07
CA VAL A 145 13.15 4.79 -4.20
C VAL A 145 12.10 5.58 -4.95
N LYS A 146 12.51 6.54 -5.78
CA LYS A 146 11.58 7.24 -6.67
C LYS A 146 10.95 6.25 -7.68
N PRO A 147 9.67 6.44 -8.06
CA PRO A 147 8.76 7.49 -7.59
C PRO A 147 8.08 7.18 -6.23
N TYR A 148 8.19 5.96 -5.73
CA TYR A 148 7.49 5.44 -4.54
C TYR A 148 7.76 6.25 -3.26
N SER A 149 9.02 6.60 -3.00
CA SER A 149 9.39 7.40 -1.82
C SER A 149 8.82 8.82 -1.84
N HIS A 150 8.28 9.28 -2.97
CA HIS A 150 7.59 10.56 -3.09
C HIS A 150 6.08 10.48 -2.86
N TRP A 151 5.52 9.32 -2.54
CA TRP A 151 4.10 9.21 -2.20
C TRP A 151 3.79 9.69 -0.79
N ASN A 152 4.82 9.91 0.03
CA ASN A 152 4.69 10.45 1.38
C ASN A 152 3.70 9.63 2.25
N ILE A 153 3.82 8.31 2.16
CA ILE A 153 2.93 7.31 2.77
C ILE A 153 2.74 7.56 4.28
N GLU A 154 3.81 7.94 4.97
CA GLU A 154 3.84 8.15 6.43
C GLU A 154 2.91 9.27 6.92
N THR A 155 2.59 10.26 6.07
CA THR A 155 1.81 11.42 6.53
C THR A 155 0.63 11.77 5.63
N ALA A 156 0.74 11.63 4.30
CA ALA A 156 -0.29 12.11 3.39
C ALA A 156 -1.59 11.31 3.49
N LEU A 157 -1.49 9.98 3.67
CA LEU A 157 -2.64 9.10 3.55
C LEU A 157 -3.65 9.25 4.69
N VAL A 158 -3.19 9.65 5.87
CA VAL A 158 -3.99 9.77 7.10
C VAL A 158 -4.53 11.18 7.35
N GLU A 159 -4.14 12.15 6.53
CA GLU A 159 -4.55 13.55 6.69
C GLU A 159 -6.08 13.71 6.66
N GLN A 160 -6.71 14.41 7.60
CA GLN A 160 -8.17 14.55 7.67
C GLN A 160 -8.90 13.18 7.76
N THR A 161 -8.34 12.24 8.53
CA THR A 161 -8.98 10.96 8.86
C THR A 161 -8.76 10.62 10.34
N GLU A 162 -9.51 9.66 10.86
CA GLU A 162 -9.29 9.07 12.20
C GLU A 162 -8.20 7.97 12.20
N LEU A 163 -7.55 7.74 11.05
CA LEU A 163 -6.51 6.73 10.93
C LEU A 163 -5.16 7.28 11.38
N ASN A 164 -4.34 6.39 11.91
CA ASN A 164 -3.03 6.69 12.45
C ASN A 164 -1.97 5.87 11.71
N TYR A 165 -0.86 6.52 11.34
CA TYR A 165 0.34 5.83 10.92
C TYR A 165 1.15 5.44 12.16
N LEU A 166 1.30 4.14 12.39
CA LEU A 166 1.93 3.59 13.60
C LEU A 166 3.45 3.48 13.49
N GLY A 167 3.98 3.48 12.27
CA GLY A 167 5.39 3.24 11.99
C GLY A 167 5.61 2.21 10.90
N LYS A 168 6.86 1.79 10.71
CA LYS A 168 7.26 0.86 9.65
C LYS A 168 8.24 -0.20 10.09
N THR A 169 8.32 -1.28 9.32
CA THR A 169 9.37 -2.29 9.42
C THR A 169 10.03 -2.49 8.05
N PRO A 170 11.31 -2.88 7.99
CA PRO A 170 11.88 -3.31 6.72
C PRO A 170 11.08 -4.49 6.15
N PHE A 171 10.88 -4.49 4.84
CA PHE A 171 10.39 -5.66 4.12
C PHE A 171 11.57 -6.56 3.79
N ASP A 172 11.65 -7.69 4.48
CA ASP A 172 12.68 -8.69 4.29
C ASP A 172 12.14 -9.83 3.43
N ILE A 173 12.56 -9.87 2.17
CA ILE A 173 12.05 -10.85 1.20
C ILE A 173 12.43 -12.28 1.57
N THR A 174 13.51 -12.48 2.36
CA THR A 174 13.94 -13.84 2.77
C THR A 174 13.00 -14.47 3.80
N GLN A 175 11.99 -13.72 4.29
CA GLN A 175 10.91 -14.27 5.11
C GLN A 175 9.72 -14.75 4.26
N PHE A 176 9.82 -14.62 2.95
CA PHE A 176 8.78 -14.95 1.98
C PHE A 176 9.36 -15.83 0.87
N ASP A 177 10.03 -16.94 1.20
CA ASP A 177 10.62 -17.81 0.18
C ASP A 177 9.54 -18.28 -0.81
N GLY A 178 9.83 -18.15 -2.10
CA GLY A 178 8.88 -18.41 -3.18
C GLY A 178 8.14 -17.17 -3.70
N TYR A 179 8.18 -16.04 -3.00
CA TYR A 179 7.64 -14.77 -3.48
C TYR A 179 8.44 -14.23 -4.67
N LYS A 180 7.76 -13.83 -5.74
CA LYS A 180 8.37 -13.32 -6.97
C LYS A 180 8.08 -11.84 -7.14
N VAL A 181 9.13 -11.02 -7.03
CA VAL A 181 9.03 -9.59 -7.33
C VAL A 181 8.99 -9.38 -8.84
N ARG A 182 7.79 -9.10 -9.36
CA ARG A 182 7.54 -8.83 -10.79
C ARG A 182 7.36 -7.34 -11.06
N ASN A 183 7.70 -6.93 -12.28
CA ASN A 183 7.21 -5.65 -12.80
C ASN A 183 5.76 -5.82 -13.29
N VAL A 184 4.98 -4.74 -13.17
CA VAL A 184 3.69 -4.64 -13.85
C VAL A 184 3.90 -4.91 -15.33
N ASP A 185 3.20 -5.92 -15.87
CA ASP A 185 3.15 -6.32 -17.27
C ASP A 185 4.40 -7.00 -17.86
N ARG A 186 5.28 -7.60 -17.05
CA ARG A 186 6.38 -8.43 -17.57
C ARG A 186 6.68 -9.63 -16.69
N ASP A 187 6.88 -10.79 -17.33
CA ASP A 187 7.45 -12.04 -16.76
C ASP A 187 8.96 -11.88 -16.44
N LYS A 188 9.40 -10.67 -16.06
CA LYS A 188 10.81 -10.33 -15.80
C LYS A 188 10.99 -10.00 -14.32
N HIS A 189 11.82 -10.81 -13.67
CA HIS A 189 12.32 -10.56 -12.32
C HIS A 189 13.12 -9.25 -12.28
N VAL A 190 12.93 -8.48 -11.22
CA VAL A 190 13.55 -7.16 -11.02
C VAL A 190 14.58 -7.24 -9.90
N LYS A 191 15.63 -6.40 -9.97
CA LYS A 191 16.58 -6.24 -8.87
C LYS A 191 15.84 -5.85 -7.60
N GLU A 192 16.16 -6.54 -6.51
CA GLU A 192 15.70 -6.22 -5.17
C GLU A 192 16.09 -4.78 -4.82
N THR A 193 15.09 -4.03 -4.37
CA THR A 193 15.28 -2.69 -3.83
C THR A 193 14.69 -2.71 -2.43
N GLN A 194 15.36 -2.06 -1.47
CA GLN A 194 14.88 -1.98 -0.10
C GLN A 194 13.41 -1.54 -0.07
N GLY A 195 12.59 -2.32 0.63
CA GLY A 195 11.18 -2.05 0.83
C GLY A 195 10.87 -1.75 2.30
N TRP A 196 9.82 -0.96 2.51
CA TRP A 196 9.25 -0.69 3.83
C TRP A 196 7.82 -1.17 3.86
N SER A 197 7.44 -1.86 4.93
CA SER A 197 6.05 -2.17 5.28
C SER A 197 5.59 -1.12 6.29
N TYR A 198 4.63 -0.28 5.89
CA TYR A 198 4.02 0.82 6.65
C TYR A 198 2.73 0.35 7.31
N ILE A 199 2.60 0.52 8.62
CA ILE A 199 1.49 0.01 9.43
C ILE A 199 0.54 1.15 9.79
N PHE A 200 -0.76 0.91 9.64
CA PHE A 200 -1.83 1.84 9.98
C PHE A 200 -2.86 1.18 10.91
N SER A 201 -3.49 1.97 11.77
CA SER A 201 -4.61 1.57 12.63
C SER A 201 -5.53 2.75 12.91
N ASP A 202 -6.77 2.52 13.31
CA ASP A 202 -7.65 3.53 13.91
C ASP A 202 -7.42 3.70 15.43
N SER A 203 -6.39 3.03 15.98
CA SER A 203 -5.91 3.23 17.35
C SER A 203 -4.44 3.66 17.37
N ASP A 204 -4.16 4.82 17.96
CA ASP A 204 -2.80 5.35 18.19
C ASP A 204 -2.08 4.71 19.39
N ALA A 205 -2.75 3.83 20.14
CA ALA A 205 -2.21 3.11 21.29
C ALA A 205 -2.00 1.61 21.02
N HIS A 206 -2.04 1.18 19.75
CA HIS A 206 -1.89 -0.22 19.41
C HIS A 206 -0.50 -0.75 19.81
N LEU A 207 -0.50 -1.89 20.53
CA LEU A 207 0.72 -2.53 21.06
C LEU A 207 1.76 -2.90 20.01
N VAL A 208 1.39 -3.01 18.73
CA VAL A 208 2.31 -3.37 17.64
C VAL A 208 3.42 -2.32 17.50
N GLN A 209 3.16 -1.06 17.89
CA GLN A 209 4.13 0.04 17.84
C GLN A 209 5.44 -0.26 18.56
N GLN A 210 5.44 -1.10 19.60
CA GLN A 210 6.66 -1.50 20.31
C GLN A 210 7.66 -2.27 19.43
N HIS A 211 7.21 -2.77 18.27
CA HIS A 211 8.01 -3.51 17.30
C HIS A 211 8.26 -2.72 16.00
N LEU A 212 7.84 -1.45 15.96
CA LEU A 212 7.95 -0.60 14.76
C LEU A 212 9.09 0.40 14.89
N ILE A 213 9.67 0.76 13.74
CA ILE A 213 10.38 2.03 13.63
C ILE A 213 9.32 3.13 13.71
N ALA A 214 9.41 3.93 14.78
CA ALA A 214 8.48 5.00 15.06
C ALA A 214 8.38 6.02 13.90
N PRO A 215 7.24 6.71 13.75
CA PRO A 215 7.10 7.80 12.79
C PRO A 215 8.22 8.83 12.90
N LEU A 216 8.64 9.37 11.75
CA LEU A 216 9.72 10.35 11.71
C LEU A 216 9.35 11.61 12.50
N ASN A 217 10.12 11.93 13.55
CA ASN A 217 10.02 13.23 14.20
C ASN A 217 10.74 14.29 13.36
N CYS A 218 9.96 15.09 12.64
CA CYS A 218 10.39 16.15 11.75
C CYS A 218 10.06 17.56 12.27
N SER A 219 9.76 17.72 13.57
CA SER A 219 9.38 19.01 14.16
C SER A 219 10.41 20.12 13.94
N ASN A 220 11.69 19.77 13.80
CA ASN A 220 12.79 20.70 13.54
C ASN A 220 13.33 20.60 12.10
N GLY A 221 12.65 19.88 11.21
CA GLY A 221 13.12 19.54 9.87
C GLY A 221 12.03 19.69 8.81
N CYS A 222 11.91 18.70 7.90
CA CYS A 222 10.92 18.68 6.83
C CYS A 222 10.37 17.27 6.62
N CYS A 223 9.11 17.05 7.00
CA CYS A 223 8.44 15.76 6.88
C CYS A 223 8.32 15.32 5.41
N TRP A 224 8.02 16.24 4.49
CA TRP A 224 7.93 15.94 3.06
C TRP A 224 9.23 15.40 2.47
N CYS A 225 10.37 15.84 3.00
CA CYS A 225 11.69 15.41 2.54
C CYS A 225 12.36 14.42 3.48
N GLN A 226 11.63 13.95 4.50
CA GLN A 226 12.12 13.06 5.55
C GLN A 226 13.41 13.57 6.23
N ILE A 227 13.45 14.87 6.54
CA ILE A 227 14.55 15.49 7.30
C ILE A 227 14.08 15.70 8.73
N THR A 228 14.84 15.17 9.70
CA THR A 228 14.50 15.28 11.14
C THR A 228 14.83 16.66 11.73
N HIS A 229 15.96 17.24 11.31
CA HIS A 229 16.43 18.52 11.81
C HIS A 229 17.29 19.23 10.75
N PHE A 230 17.26 20.56 10.74
CA PHE A 230 18.23 21.38 10.01
C PHE A 230 19.41 21.73 10.91
N GLN A 231 20.62 21.81 10.34
CA GLN A 231 21.81 22.16 11.11
C GLN A 231 21.97 23.67 11.34
N SER A 232 21.35 24.49 10.48
CA SER A 232 21.36 25.95 10.56
C SER A 232 20.20 26.55 9.74
N GLU A 233 19.94 27.85 9.92
CA GLU A 233 18.98 28.56 9.06
C GLU A 233 19.42 28.64 7.59
N ILE A 234 20.74 28.62 7.33
CA ILE A 234 21.28 28.54 5.96
C ILE A 234 20.94 27.18 5.33
N ASP A 235 21.13 26.09 6.09
CA ASP A 235 20.77 24.73 5.65
C ASP A 235 19.27 24.63 5.34
N LYS A 236 18.42 25.13 6.23
CA LYS A 236 16.97 25.22 6.00
C LYS A 236 16.64 26.01 4.74
N THR A 237 17.25 27.18 4.55
CA THR A 237 17.00 28.03 3.36
C THR A 237 17.40 27.31 2.07
N ASN A 238 18.58 26.69 2.05
CA ASN A 238 19.07 25.91 0.92
C ASN A 238 18.18 24.70 0.63
N HIS A 239 17.71 24.03 1.68
CA HIS A 239 16.78 22.92 1.58
C HIS A 239 15.46 23.34 0.92
N LEU A 240 14.83 24.42 1.40
CA LEU A 240 13.57 24.93 0.86
C LEU A 240 13.71 25.36 -0.60
N ALA A 241 14.88 25.86 -1.00
CA ALA A 241 15.19 26.20 -2.38
C ALA A 241 15.54 24.99 -3.27
N SER A 242 15.75 23.80 -2.68
CA SER A 242 16.21 22.61 -3.42
C SER A 242 15.16 22.10 -4.41
N LYS A 243 15.63 21.47 -5.50
CA LYS A 243 14.75 20.82 -6.49
C LYS A 243 13.84 19.77 -5.83
N ARG A 244 14.38 18.99 -4.88
CA ARG A 244 13.64 17.97 -4.15
C ARG A 244 12.48 18.57 -3.36
N HIS A 245 12.75 19.63 -2.58
CA HIS A 245 11.71 20.26 -1.78
C HIS A 245 10.60 20.85 -2.65
N ARG A 246 10.94 21.57 -3.73
CA ARG A 246 9.96 22.13 -4.66
C ARG A 246 9.09 21.04 -5.32
N GLU A 247 9.69 19.90 -5.66
CA GLU A 247 8.97 18.75 -6.22
C GLU A 247 7.98 18.17 -5.20
N MET A 248 8.41 17.96 -3.96
CA MET A 248 7.51 17.49 -2.89
C MET A 248 6.40 18.48 -2.55
N ALA A 249 6.71 19.78 -2.55
CA ALA A 249 5.72 20.85 -2.35
C ALA A 249 4.65 20.83 -3.45
N LYS A 250 5.04 20.61 -4.72
CA LYS A 250 4.08 20.42 -5.82
C LYS A 250 3.16 19.22 -5.57
N PHE A 251 3.71 18.06 -5.18
CA PHE A 251 2.87 16.91 -4.87
C PHE A 251 1.96 17.16 -3.67
N SER A 252 2.41 17.91 -2.67
CA SER A 252 1.57 18.33 -1.54
C SER A 252 0.42 19.22 -2.00
N GLN A 253 0.66 20.18 -2.89
CA GLN A 253 -0.40 21.02 -3.45
C GLN A 253 -1.43 20.20 -4.24
N GLN A 254 -0.97 19.27 -5.08
CA GLN A 254 -1.86 18.36 -5.80
C GLN A 254 -2.65 17.46 -4.85
N TRP A 255 -2.05 17.04 -3.74
CA TRP A 255 -2.72 16.26 -2.71
C TRP A 255 -3.83 17.04 -1.99
N GLN A 256 -3.57 18.29 -1.60
CA GLN A 256 -4.59 19.17 -1.02
C GLN A 256 -5.73 19.41 -2.01
N TRP A 257 -5.41 19.64 -3.29
CA TRP A 257 -6.43 19.75 -4.32
C TRP A 257 -7.27 18.47 -4.41
N ALA A 258 -6.62 17.30 -4.39
CA ALA A 258 -7.31 16.01 -4.47
C ALA A 258 -8.25 15.79 -3.28
N LEU A 259 -7.80 16.04 -2.05
CA LEU A 259 -8.64 15.92 -0.84
C LEU A 259 -9.92 16.76 -0.94
N ALA A 260 -9.84 17.96 -1.51
CA ALA A 260 -10.98 18.86 -1.62
C ALA A 260 -11.89 18.62 -2.84
N HIS A 261 -11.37 18.07 -3.94
CA HIS A 261 -12.06 18.08 -5.24
C HIS A 261 -12.14 16.72 -5.94
N HIS A 262 -11.32 15.73 -5.58
CA HIS A 262 -11.33 14.46 -6.28
C HIS A 262 -12.56 13.64 -5.90
N THR A 263 -13.25 13.10 -6.89
CA THR A 263 -14.50 12.33 -6.73
C THR A 263 -14.36 11.16 -5.75
N SER A 264 -13.17 10.56 -5.69
CA SER A 264 -12.78 9.55 -4.70
C SER A 264 -13.08 9.92 -3.24
N PHE A 265 -13.10 11.21 -2.90
CA PHE A 265 -13.31 11.67 -1.52
C PHE A 265 -14.62 12.45 -1.33
N GLN A 266 -15.48 12.51 -2.36
CA GLN A 266 -16.72 13.29 -2.33
C GLN A 266 -17.95 12.50 -1.82
N ASN A 267 -17.74 11.36 -1.14
CA ASN A 267 -18.80 10.51 -0.59
C ASN A 267 -18.56 10.13 0.87
#